data_AF-A0A3D0XRM6-F1
#
_entry.id   AF-A0A3D0XRM6-F1
#
_cell.length_a   1.000
_cell.length_b   1.000
_cell.length_c   1.000
_cell.angle_alpha   90.00
_cell.angle_beta   90.00
_cell.angle_gamma   90.00
#
_symmetry.space_group_name_H-M   'P 1'
#
loop_
_entity.id
_entity.type
_entity.pdbx_description
1 polymer ?
#
loop_
_entity_poly.entity_id
_entity_poly.type
_entity_poly.pdbx_seq_one_letter_code
_entity_poly.pdbx_strand_id
1 'polypeptide(L)'
;MIHLMTAPVRLTFAYSPPTISSVSLSRVNNIEAGTVLACAGTYAAYVVTKSKYYLKYRYKTTSSRTWSNYATITPMLSGSNFSFNANIGNFDINSSFNFEIVASDYSGAPDYPCGIQQTGSVGTITGITGAV
;
A
#
# COMPACT_ATOMS: atom_id res chain seq x y z
N MET A 1 -16.99 48.68 -11.43
CA MET A 1 -16.27 47.68 -10.62
C MET A 1 -16.84 46.31 -10.98
N ILE A 2 -16.15 45.55 -11.83
CA ILE A 2 -16.59 44.22 -12.27
C ILE A 2 -16.06 43.22 -11.24
N HIS A 3 -16.96 42.63 -10.45
CA HIS A 3 -16.63 41.49 -9.58
C HIS A 3 -16.56 40.23 -10.44
N LEU A 4 -15.34 39.80 -10.80
CA LEU A 4 -15.14 38.45 -11.32
C LEU A 4 -15.27 37.47 -10.16
N MET A 5 -16.40 36.75 -10.12
CA MET A 5 -16.56 35.60 -9.24
C MET A 5 -15.83 34.42 -9.88
N THR A 6 -14.66 34.08 -9.36
CA THR A 6 -13.91 32.89 -9.78
C THR A 6 -14.71 31.65 -9.36
N ALA A 7 -15.20 30.88 -10.33
CA ALA A 7 -15.85 29.61 -10.05
C ALA A 7 -14.85 28.66 -9.35
N PRO A 8 -15.29 27.88 -8.34
CA PRO A 8 -14.40 26.94 -7.67
C PRO A 8 -13.98 25.85 -8.68
N VAL A 9 -12.68 25.67 -8.86
CA VAL A 9 -12.11 24.55 -9.61
C VAL A 9 -12.36 23.27 -8.82
N ARG A 10 -13.25 22.41 -9.31
CA ARG A 10 -13.47 21.08 -8.76
C ARG A 10 -12.46 20.11 -9.37
N LEU A 11 -11.42 19.78 -8.61
CA LEU A 11 -10.46 18.73 -8.97
C LEU A 11 -11.03 17.37 -8.57
N THR A 12 -11.49 16.60 -9.55
CA THR A 12 -11.84 15.20 -9.37
C THR A 12 -10.62 14.35 -9.72
N PHE A 13 -9.99 13.73 -8.72
CA PHE A 13 -8.95 12.75 -8.95
C PHE A 13 -9.60 11.37 -9.05
N ALA A 14 -9.42 10.68 -10.17
CA ALA A 14 -9.81 9.27 -10.25
C ALA A 14 -9.01 8.49 -9.21
N TYR A 15 -9.71 7.80 -8.31
CA TYR A 15 -9.06 6.93 -7.34
C TYR A 15 -8.38 5.77 -8.10
N SER A 16 -7.10 5.54 -7.80
CA SER A 16 -6.37 4.37 -8.26
C SER A 16 -5.93 3.59 -7.03
N PRO A 17 -6.38 2.33 -6.85
CA PRO A 17 -5.94 1.53 -5.73
C PRO A 17 -4.42 1.35 -5.74
N PRO A 18 -3.79 1.12 -4.57
CA PRO A 18 -2.37 0.83 -4.49
C PRO A 18 -2.02 -0.40 -5.32
N THR A 19 -0.91 -0.33 -6.05
CA THR A 19 -0.41 -1.47 -6.82
C THR A 19 1.02 -1.77 -6.43
N ILE A 20 1.37 -3.05 -6.35
CA ILE A 20 2.75 -3.51 -6.26
C ILE A 20 3.13 -4.02 -7.65
N SER A 21 4.07 -3.34 -8.31
CA SER A 21 4.49 -3.68 -9.67
C SER A 21 5.70 -4.61 -9.70
N SER A 22 6.49 -4.64 -8.63
CA SER A 22 7.62 -5.57 -8.50
C SER A 22 7.90 -5.93 -7.05
N VAL A 23 8.35 -7.17 -6.85
CA VAL A 23 8.83 -7.70 -5.57
C VAL A 23 10.01 -8.63 -5.85
N SER A 24 11.09 -8.47 -5.09
CA SER A 24 12.16 -9.45 -5.00
C SER A 24 12.63 -9.58 -3.55
N LEU A 25 13.01 -10.81 -3.20
CA LEU A 25 13.62 -11.14 -1.93
C LEU A 25 14.95 -11.82 -2.24
N SER A 26 16.03 -11.31 -1.63
CA SER A 26 17.36 -11.87 -1.78
C SER A 26 18.08 -11.93 -0.45
N ARG A 27 19.03 -12.85 -0.31
CA ARG A 27 19.94 -12.85 0.84
C ARG A 27 20.99 -11.76 0.65
N VAL A 28 21.41 -11.14 1.76
CA VAL A 28 22.51 -10.16 1.76
C VAL A 28 23.80 -10.84 1.30
N ASN A 29 24.07 -12.05 1.81
CA ASN A 29 25.14 -12.93 1.35
C ASN A 29 24.89 -14.38 1.85
N ASN A 30 25.83 -15.28 1.59
CA ASN A 30 25.73 -16.70 1.95
C ASN A 30 26.19 -17.01 3.38
N ILE A 31 26.60 -16.00 4.16
CA ILE A 31 27.18 -16.14 5.51
C ILE A 31 26.23 -15.56 6.57
N GLU A 32 25.64 -14.41 6.28
CA GLU A 32 24.75 -13.66 7.16
C GLU A 32 23.29 -14.00 6.82
N ALA A 33 22.47 -14.21 7.85
CA ALA A 33 21.04 -14.51 7.73
C ALA A 33 20.19 -13.35 7.18
N GLY A 34 20.81 -12.21 6.85
CA GLY A 34 20.13 -11.01 6.40
C GLY A 34 19.35 -11.22 5.10
N THR A 35 18.10 -10.76 5.05
CA THR A 35 17.26 -10.79 3.85
C THR A 35 16.91 -9.36 3.42
N VAL A 36 17.16 -9.04 2.16
CA VAL A 36 16.78 -7.79 1.52
C VAL A 36 15.45 -7.98 0.81
N LEU A 37 14.50 -7.10 1.10
CA LEU A 37 13.27 -6.94 0.32
C LEU A 37 13.44 -5.72 -0.58
N ALA A 38 13.30 -5.93 -1.89
CA ALA A 38 13.08 -4.85 -2.83
C ALA A 38 11.67 -4.93 -3.40
N CYS A 39 10.93 -3.82 -3.35
CA CYS A 39 9.62 -3.73 -3.97
C CYS A 39 9.33 -2.32 -4.46
N ALA A 40 8.49 -2.21 -5.47
CA ALA A 40 8.05 -0.95 -6.02
C ALA A 40 6.60 -1.01 -6.46
N GLY A 41 6.00 0.16 -6.62
CA GLY A 41 4.60 0.26 -6.99
C GLY A 41 4.09 1.69 -7.00
N THR A 42 2.77 1.83 -6.90
CA THR A 42 2.10 3.13 -6.87
C THR A 42 1.05 3.21 -5.77
N TYR A 43 0.85 4.41 -5.26
CA TYR A 43 -0.32 4.83 -4.47
C TYR A 43 -1.09 5.89 -5.25
N ALA A 44 -2.37 6.08 -4.95
CA ALA A 44 -3.07 7.27 -5.45
C ALA A 44 -2.38 8.55 -4.97
N ALA A 45 -2.25 9.55 -5.85
CA ALA A 45 -1.60 10.83 -5.53
C ALA A 45 -2.17 11.49 -4.27
N TYR A 46 -3.51 11.49 -4.12
CA TYR A 46 -4.18 12.04 -2.94
C TYR A 46 -3.78 11.34 -1.64
N VAL A 47 -3.65 10.00 -1.68
CA VAL A 47 -3.23 9.20 -0.53
C VAL A 47 -1.82 9.58 -0.08
N VAL A 48 -0.91 9.79 -1.05
CA VAL A 48 0.46 10.24 -0.78
C VAL A 48 0.47 11.61 -0.13
N THR A 49 -0.27 12.58 -0.69
CA THR A 49 -0.37 13.95 -0.14
C THR A 49 -0.89 13.98 1.30
N LYS A 50 -1.74 13.01 1.67
CA LYS A 50 -2.30 12.89 3.01
C LYS A 50 -1.49 11.99 3.95
N SER A 51 -0.41 11.38 3.46
CA SER A 51 0.37 10.38 4.19
C SER A 51 -0.50 9.23 4.74
N LYS A 52 -1.51 8.83 3.96
CA LYS A 52 -2.49 7.78 4.33
C LYS A 52 -2.18 6.46 3.64
N TYR A 53 -0.92 6.07 3.58
CA TYR A 53 -0.47 4.83 2.97
C TYR A 53 0.24 3.93 3.98
N TYR A 54 0.22 2.63 3.70
CA TYR A 54 1.00 1.64 4.42
C TYR A 54 1.65 0.70 3.43
N LEU A 55 2.95 0.48 3.63
CA LEU A 55 3.65 -0.67 3.09
C LEU A 55 4.03 -1.56 4.28
N LYS A 56 3.62 -2.81 4.25
CA LYS A 56 3.84 -3.75 5.35
C LYS A 56 4.10 -5.14 4.80
N TYR A 57 4.79 -5.95 5.60
CA TYR A 57 5.00 -7.35 5.30
C TYR A 57 4.75 -8.22 6.51
N ARG A 58 4.49 -9.50 6.27
CA ARG A 58 4.51 -10.55 7.29
C ARG A 58 5.08 -11.82 6.69
N TYR A 59 5.46 -12.74 7.54
CA TYR A 59 6.05 -13.99 7.10
C TYR A 59 5.63 -15.16 7.98
N LYS A 60 5.92 -16.36 7.49
CA LYS A 60 5.88 -17.59 8.26
C LYS A 60 6.85 -18.59 7.68
N THR A 61 7.30 -19.55 8.47
CA THR A 61 7.97 -20.72 7.89
C THR A 61 6.99 -21.49 7.01
N THR A 62 7.49 -22.19 5.98
CA THR A 62 6.64 -22.99 5.09
C THR A 62 5.91 -24.11 5.82
N SER A 63 6.45 -24.59 6.94
CA SER A 63 5.84 -25.57 7.83
C SER A 63 4.79 -24.99 8.79
N SER A 64 4.79 -23.67 9.02
CA SER A 64 3.85 -23.02 9.93
C SER A 64 2.52 -22.72 9.26
N ARG A 65 1.44 -22.86 10.03
CA ARG A 65 0.10 -22.38 9.67
C ARG A 65 -0.14 -20.93 10.09
N THR A 66 0.62 -20.44 11.07
CA THR A 66 0.43 -19.13 11.68
C THR A 66 1.39 -18.12 11.06
N TRP A 67 0.84 -16.97 10.67
CA TRP A 67 1.60 -15.81 10.20
C TRP A 67 2.11 -14.98 11.37
N SER A 68 3.26 -14.33 11.19
CA SER A 68 3.70 -13.26 12.08
C SER A 68 2.70 -12.10 12.06
N ASN A 69 2.83 -11.22 13.04
CA ASN A 69 2.25 -9.88 12.94
C ASN A 69 2.84 -9.15 11.72
N TYR A 70 2.09 -8.17 11.22
CA TYR A 70 2.59 -7.27 10.18
C TYR A 70 3.68 -6.36 10.76
N ALA A 71 4.79 -6.27 10.04
CA ALA A 71 5.81 -5.26 10.22
C ALA A 71 5.63 -4.16 9.15
N THR A 72 5.58 -2.91 9.59
CA THR A 72 5.47 -1.74 8.69
C THR A 72 6.85 -1.35 8.19
N ILE A 73 6.95 -0.98 6.91
CA ILE A 73 8.16 -0.44 6.29
C ILE A 73 7.88 0.93 5.69
N THR A 74 8.85 1.83 5.79
CA THR A 74 8.76 3.18 5.22
C THR A 74 9.38 3.16 3.82
N PRO A 75 8.57 3.29 2.74
CA PRO A 75 9.12 3.37 1.39
C PRO A 75 9.70 4.76 1.12
N MET A 76 10.58 4.83 0.13
CA MET A 76 10.90 6.07 -0.57
C MET A 76 9.75 6.42 -1.52
N LEU A 77 9.37 7.69 -1.58
CA LEU A 77 8.31 8.18 -2.45
C LEU A 77 8.86 9.13 -3.52
N SER A 78 8.32 9.01 -4.73
CA SER A 78 8.52 9.97 -5.82
C SER A 78 7.19 10.20 -6.53
N GLY A 79 6.51 11.29 -6.18
CA GLY A 79 5.13 11.52 -6.60
C GLY A 79 4.20 10.41 -6.11
N SER A 80 3.55 9.71 -7.04
CA SER A 80 2.67 8.57 -6.75
C SER A 80 3.42 7.24 -6.66
N ASN A 81 4.69 7.19 -7.04
CA ASN A 81 5.48 5.98 -7.03
C ASN A 81 6.10 5.75 -5.64
N PHE A 82 6.12 4.50 -5.22
CA PHE A 82 6.89 4.08 -4.04
C PHE A 82 7.95 3.05 -4.43
N SER A 83 9.06 3.05 -3.70
CA SER A 83 10.08 2.02 -3.77
C SER A 83 10.63 1.72 -2.38
N PHE A 84 11.05 0.49 -2.16
CA PHE A 84 11.74 0.06 -0.95
C PHE A 84 12.83 -0.92 -1.36
N ASN A 85 14.01 -0.80 -0.76
CA ASN A 85 15.13 -1.72 -0.95
C ASN A 85 16.01 -1.68 0.29
N ALA A 86 15.74 -2.56 1.25
CA ALA A 86 16.50 -2.65 2.48
C ALA A 86 16.38 -4.03 3.13
N ASN A 87 17.28 -4.30 4.08
CA ASN A 87 17.24 -5.49 4.92
C ASN A 87 15.99 -5.45 5.83
N ILE A 88 15.23 -6.54 5.85
CA ILE A 88 14.01 -6.70 6.65
C ILE A 88 14.19 -7.62 7.86
N GLY A 89 15.42 -8.06 8.13
CA GLY A 89 15.79 -8.87 9.28
C GLY A 89 16.61 -10.10 8.91
N ASN A 90 16.86 -10.91 9.94
CA ASN A 90 17.65 -12.13 9.86
C ASN A 90 16.73 -13.35 9.84
N PHE A 91 16.78 -14.11 8.76
CA PHE A 91 15.98 -15.30 8.53
C PHE A 91 16.91 -16.51 8.45
N ASP A 92 16.65 -17.53 9.28
CA ASP A 92 17.46 -18.74 9.36
C ASP A 92 17.76 -19.34 7.98
N ILE A 93 19.04 -19.59 7.71
CA ILE A 93 19.53 -20.08 6.43
C ILE A 93 19.01 -21.47 6.06
N ASN A 94 18.71 -22.29 7.08
CA ASN A 94 18.25 -23.67 6.92
C ASN A 94 16.72 -23.77 6.85
N SER A 95 16.02 -22.65 6.99
CA SER A 95 14.57 -22.58 6.99
C SER A 95 14.04 -21.98 5.70
N SER A 96 12.85 -22.43 5.28
CA SER A 96 12.10 -21.86 4.15
C SER A 96 10.94 -21.02 4.67
N PHE A 97 10.66 -19.91 4.00
CA PHE A 97 9.67 -18.92 4.43
C PHE A 97 8.71 -18.53 3.31
N ASN A 98 7.47 -18.28 3.68
CA ASN A 98 6.49 -17.59 2.85
C ASN A 98 6.40 -16.14 3.31
N PHE A 99 6.37 -15.21 2.36
CA PHE A 99 6.23 -13.78 2.61
C PHE A 99 4.94 -13.26 1.99
N GLU A 100 4.32 -12.31 2.69
CA GLU A 100 3.20 -11.53 2.17
C GLU A 100 3.55 -10.05 2.29
N ILE A 101 3.47 -9.33 1.19
CA ILE A 101 3.74 -7.89 1.11
C ILE A 101 2.45 -7.21 0.71
N VAL A 102 2.08 -6.17 1.45
CA VAL A 102 0.83 -5.43 1.25
C VAL A 102 1.15 -3.95 1.14
N ALA A 103 0.76 -3.36 0.01
CA ALA A 103 0.57 -1.93 -0.15
C ALA A 103 -0.92 -1.65 0.03
N SER A 104 -1.26 -0.78 0.96
CA SER A 104 -2.66 -0.41 1.24
C SER A 104 -2.73 1.08 1.49
N ASP A 105 -3.83 1.69 1.09
CA ASP A 105 -4.19 3.02 1.52
C ASP A 105 -5.15 2.95 2.70
N TYR A 106 -5.18 4.04 3.44
CA TYR A 106 -6.10 4.25 4.54
C TYR A 106 -7.20 5.17 4.05
N SER A 107 -8.30 4.58 3.59
CA SER A 107 -9.57 5.28 3.36
C SER A 107 -10.38 5.40 4.65
N GLY A 108 -9.72 5.81 5.75
CA GLY A 108 -10.45 6.11 7.00
C GLY A 108 -11.47 7.24 6.83
N ALA A 109 -12.04 7.71 7.94
CA ALA A 109 -12.95 8.85 7.91
C ALA A 109 -12.32 10.01 7.12
N PRO A 110 -13.06 10.66 6.21
CA PRO A 110 -12.53 11.72 5.38
C PRO A 110 -11.99 12.84 6.25
N ASP A 111 -10.85 13.40 5.85
CA ASP A 111 -10.22 14.51 6.56
C ASP A 111 -11.00 15.85 6.37
N TYR A 112 -12.25 15.79 5.91
CA TYR A 112 -13.12 16.92 5.62
C TYR A 112 -14.59 16.56 5.91
N PRO A 113 -15.45 17.55 6.24
CA PRO A 113 -16.87 17.29 6.44
C PRO A 113 -17.50 16.76 5.15
N CYS A 114 -18.11 15.59 5.22
CA CYS A 114 -18.87 15.02 4.11
C CYS A 114 -20.26 14.59 4.59
N GLY A 115 -21.27 14.77 3.75
CA GLY A 115 -22.60 14.19 4.00
C GLY A 115 -22.66 12.69 3.69
N ILE A 116 -21.78 12.19 2.80
CA ILE A 116 -21.70 10.80 2.37
C ILE A 116 -20.21 10.46 2.12
N GLN A 117 -19.77 9.30 2.63
CA GLN A 117 -18.42 8.76 2.41
C GLN A 117 -18.52 7.47 1.57
N GLN A 118 -17.85 7.45 0.42
CA GLN A 118 -17.64 6.21 -0.32
C GLN A 118 -16.51 5.42 0.35
N THR A 119 -16.82 4.22 0.86
CA THR A 119 -15.89 3.38 1.63
C THR A 119 -15.27 2.26 0.80
N GLY A 120 -15.68 2.09 -0.45
CA GLY A 120 -15.20 1.06 -1.37
C GLY A 120 -15.77 1.24 -2.79
N SER A 121 -15.29 0.42 -3.72
CA SER A 121 -15.70 0.47 -5.14
C SER A 121 -15.89 -0.93 -5.76
N VAL A 122 -15.97 -1.96 -4.92
CA VAL A 122 -16.05 -3.37 -5.32
C VAL A 122 -17.12 -4.13 -4.51
N GLY A 123 -18.10 -3.41 -3.97
CA GLY A 123 -19.23 -3.99 -3.27
C GLY A 123 -20.15 -4.75 -4.21
N THR A 124 -21.06 -5.53 -3.64
CA THR A 124 -22.17 -6.14 -4.38
C THR A 124 -23.47 -5.80 -3.67
N ILE A 125 -24.53 -5.57 -4.45
CA ILE A 125 -25.87 -5.30 -3.93
C ILE A 125 -26.84 -6.23 -4.66
N THR A 126 -27.66 -6.95 -3.90
CA THR A 126 -28.66 -7.87 -4.45
C THR A 126 -29.54 -7.16 -5.48
N GLY A 127 -29.63 -7.72 -6.69
CA GLY A 127 -30.41 -7.15 -7.79
C GLY A 127 -29.67 -6.12 -8.64
N ILE A 128 -28.42 -5.78 -8.33
CA ILE A 128 -27.55 -4.97 -9.18
C ILE A 128 -26.43 -5.85 -9.74
N THR A 129 -26.30 -5.87 -11.07
CA THR A 129 -25.24 -6.62 -11.74
C THR A 129 -23.95 -5.79 -11.79
N GLY A 130 -22.84 -6.35 -11.30
CA GLY A 130 -21.52 -5.73 -11.32
C GLY A 130 -21.06 -5.21 -9.96
N ALA A 131 -19.87 -4.60 -9.95
CA ALA A 131 -19.32 -3.94 -8.77
C ALA A 131 -20.04 -2.62 -8.50
N VAL A 132 -20.29 -2.33 -7.23
CA VAL A 132 -20.89 -1.09 -6.72
C VAL A 132 -20.03 -0.42 -5.66
#